data_AF-A0A7S4AXJ2-F1
#
_entry.id   AF-A0A7S4AXJ2-F1
#
_cell.length_a   1.000
_cell.length_b   1.000
_cell.length_c   1.000
_cell.angle_alpha   90.00
_cell.angle_beta   90.00
_cell.angle_gamma   90.00
#
_symmetry.space_group_name_H-M   'P 1'
#
loop_
_entity.id
_entity.type
_entity.pdbx_description
1 polymer ?
#
loop_
_entity_poly.entity_id
_entity_poly.type
_entity_poly.pdbx_seq_one_letter_code
_entity_poly.pdbx_strand_id
1 'polypeptide(L)'
;MSWSAYSSTSCSYPVLKSCLKAPTLGRKPGHEYDLKKVIFGEITVREYPQILGNNPAVSIGVPITIDWKFQNEYIWEIDIYECARRPLRRSRRRLVISPMKRVIILLTVGYAIEEIADAIYTADQAKAQRIDSIRAATCTRNNGALKFLNGTVDTTGTALKATIDVLCVGPKKRSKAILESMTAAMGGIRIRRPMSKKKTIVPPAC
;
A
#
# COMPACT_ATOMS: atom_id res chain seq x y z
N MET A 1 28.43 36.11 6.62
CA MET A 1 27.05 35.60 6.43
C MET A 1 26.61 34.99 7.75
N SER A 2 25.76 35.72 8.48
CA SER A 2 25.37 35.45 9.86
C SER A 2 24.31 34.35 9.91
N TRP A 3 24.56 33.30 10.69
CA TRP A 3 23.55 32.27 11.02
C TRP A 3 22.69 32.80 12.16
N SER A 4 21.44 33.17 11.86
CA SER A 4 20.47 33.57 12.87
C SER A 4 20.09 32.38 13.75
N ALA A 5 20.07 32.63 15.05
CA ALA A 5 19.70 31.68 16.09
C ALA A 5 18.29 31.11 15.87
N TYR A 6 18.19 29.77 15.81
CA TYR A 6 16.92 29.08 15.90
C TYR A 6 16.39 29.24 17.33
N SER A 7 15.33 30.03 17.50
CA SER A 7 14.56 30.05 18.74
C SER A 7 13.82 28.71 18.87
N SER A 8 14.22 27.88 19.83
CA SER A 8 13.48 26.68 20.24
C SER A 8 12.11 27.08 20.77
N THR A 9 11.11 27.13 19.90
CA THR A 9 9.71 27.08 20.34
C THR A 9 9.46 25.72 20.94
N SER A 10 9.42 25.67 22.27
CA SER A 10 9.06 24.48 23.04
C SER A 10 7.67 24.02 22.61
N CYS A 11 7.61 22.90 21.88
CA CYS A 11 6.35 22.23 21.60
C CYS A 11 5.78 21.74 22.94
N SER A 12 4.81 22.47 23.50
CA SER A 12 4.13 22.08 24.74
C SER A 12 3.26 20.85 24.46
N TYR A 13 3.78 19.67 24.76
CA TYR A 13 3.08 18.42 24.57
C TYR A 13 2.08 18.19 25.71
N PRO A 14 0.79 17.92 25.44
CA PRO A 14 -0.08 17.33 26.45
C PRO A 14 0.50 15.96 26.84
N VAL A 15 0.83 15.82 28.12
CA VAL A 15 1.28 14.57 28.74
C VAL A 15 0.13 13.58 28.66
N LEU A 16 0.21 12.65 27.70
CA LEU A 16 -0.74 11.54 27.64
C LEU A 16 -0.54 10.70 28.90
N LYS A 17 -1.62 10.46 29.65
CA LYS A 17 -1.61 9.61 30.84
C LYS A 17 -1.04 8.25 30.44
N SER A 18 0.09 7.87 31.03
CA SER A 18 0.73 6.58 30.77
C SER A 18 -0.25 5.45 31.09
N CYS A 19 -0.31 4.43 30.23
CA CYS A 19 -1.02 3.18 30.50
C CYS A 19 -0.31 2.30 31.57
N LEU A 20 0.80 2.77 32.12
CA LEU A 20 1.38 2.21 33.32
C LEU A 20 0.44 2.44 34.49
N LYS A 21 0.16 1.35 35.23
CA LYS A 21 -0.68 1.36 36.42
C LYS A 21 -0.16 2.45 37.35
N ALA A 22 -1.01 3.42 37.68
CA ALA A 22 -0.65 4.46 38.63
C ALA A 22 -0.09 3.79 39.90
N PRO A 23 1.01 4.31 40.48
CA PRO A 23 1.58 3.73 41.68
C PRO A 23 0.48 3.70 42.75
N THR A 24 0.02 2.50 43.08
CA THR A 24 -0.94 2.28 44.15
C THR A 24 -0.31 2.79 45.44
N LEU A 25 -0.91 3.82 46.04
CA LEU A 25 -0.61 4.30 47.39
C LEU A 25 -0.70 3.10 48.35
N GLY A 26 0.44 2.53 48.74
CA GLY A 26 0.49 1.30 49.55
C GLY A 26 1.61 0.33 49.21
N ARG A 27 2.48 0.62 48.23
CA ARG A 27 3.67 -0.20 47.99
C ARG A 27 4.71 0.07 49.08
N LYS A 28 5.03 -0.94 49.91
CA LYS A 28 6.04 -0.85 50.96
C LYS A 28 7.39 -0.34 50.38
N PRO A 29 8.08 0.62 51.01
CA PRO A 29 9.38 1.12 50.58
C PRO A 29 10.46 0.06 50.89
N GLY A 30 10.54 -0.97 50.06
CA GLY A 30 11.45 -2.11 50.29
C GLY A 30 12.36 -2.45 49.12
N HIS A 31 12.21 -1.74 47.99
CA HIS A 31 13.17 -1.81 46.89
C HIS A 31 13.03 -0.50 46.11
N GLU A 32 14.04 0.35 46.20
CA GLU A 32 14.27 1.42 45.25
C GLU A 32 14.61 0.74 43.92
N TYR A 33 13.58 0.40 43.15
CA TYR A 33 13.80 -0.01 41.77
C TYR A 33 14.22 1.27 41.06
N ASP A 34 15.51 1.41 40.78
CA ASP A 34 15.99 2.36 39.78
C ASP A 34 15.10 2.20 38.55
N LEU A 35 14.22 3.16 38.32
CA LEU A 35 13.30 3.14 37.20
C LEU A 35 14.17 3.36 35.97
N LYS A 36 14.64 2.27 35.38
CA LYS A 36 15.42 2.28 34.14
C LYS A 36 14.63 3.07 33.11
N LYS A 37 15.09 4.29 32.83
CA LYS A 37 14.46 5.19 31.88
C LYS A 37 14.92 4.79 30.49
N VAL A 38 13.99 4.38 29.64
CA VAL A 38 14.26 4.15 28.22
C VAL A 38 14.21 5.50 27.51
N ILE A 39 15.30 5.85 26.83
CA ILE A 39 15.40 7.06 26.02
C ILE A 39 15.71 6.60 24.59
N PHE A 40 15.06 7.20 23.62
CA PHE A 40 15.33 6.97 22.21
C PHE A 40 16.20 8.12 21.70
N GLY A 41 17.21 7.77 20.89
CA GLY A 41 18.08 8.76 20.25
C GLY A 41 17.52 9.22 18.90
N GLU A 42 18.34 9.11 17.86
CA GLU A 42 18.00 9.53 16.51
C GLU A 42 17.16 8.49 15.76
N ILE A 43 16.37 8.97 14.80
CA ILE A 43 15.52 8.14 13.93
C ILE A 43 16.10 8.15 12.52
N THR A 44 16.33 6.96 11.97
CA THR A 44 16.69 6.78 10.56
C THR A 44 15.44 6.43 9.75
N VAL A 45 15.09 7.29 8.78
CA VAL A 45 13.95 7.10 7.88
C VAL A 45 14.46 6.69 6.50
N ARG A 46 14.02 5.52 6.01
CA ARG A 46 14.36 5.00 4.67
C ARG A 46 13.14 5.04 3.76
N GLU A 47 13.32 5.59 2.57
CA GLU A 47 12.32 5.60 1.52
C GLU A 47 12.62 4.51 0.49
N TYR A 48 11.62 3.72 0.16
CA TYR A 48 11.72 2.65 -0.82
C TYR A 48 10.84 2.99 -2.03
N PRO A 49 11.31 2.70 -3.26
CA PRO A 49 10.51 2.93 -4.45
C PRO A 49 9.31 1.98 -4.47
N GLN A 50 8.21 2.48 -5.06
CA GLN A 50 6.98 1.71 -5.23
C GLN A 50 7.01 1.02 -6.60
N ILE A 51 6.88 -0.30 -6.59
CA ILE A 51 7.03 -1.16 -7.76
C ILE A 51 5.79 -2.06 -7.94
N LEU A 52 5.68 -2.68 -9.12
CA LEU A 52 4.65 -3.69 -9.38
C LEU A 52 4.82 -4.89 -8.44
N GLY A 53 3.74 -5.28 -7.77
CA GLY A 53 3.72 -6.43 -6.88
C GLY A 53 3.16 -7.68 -7.55
N ASN A 54 3.17 -8.79 -6.81
CA ASN A 54 2.59 -10.08 -7.21
C ASN A 54 1.60 -10.64 -6.17
N ASN A 55 1.06 -9.79 -5.28
CA ASN A 55 0.19 -10.23 -4.18
C ASN A 55 -1.25 -10.50 -4.66
N PRO A 56 -1.73 -11.76 -4.66
CA PRO A 56 -3.10 -12.08 -5.06
C PRO A 56 -4.15 -11.73 -3.98
N ALA A 57 -3.75 -11.35 -2.76
CA ALA A 57 -4.70 -10.93 -1.71
C ALA A 57 -5.28 -9.52 -1.96
N VAL A 58 -4.86 -8.85 -3.03
CA VAL A 58 -5.46 -7.60 -3.47
C VAL A 58 -6.94 -7.81 -3.82
N SER A 59 -7.85 -7.02 -3.25
CA SER A 59 -9.28 -7.19 -3.55
C SER A 59 -9.56 -6.92 -5.03
N ILE A 60 -9.13 -5.77 -5.55
CA ILE A 60 -9.38 -5.31 -6.93
C ILE A 60 -8.16 -4.53 -7.45
N GLY A 61 -7.81 -4.66 -8.73
CA GLY A 61 -6.79 -3.82 -9.40
C GLY A 61 -5.34 -4.22 -9.13
N VAL A 62 -4.40 -3.35 -9.54
CA VAL A 62 -2.96 -3.68 -9.61
C VAL A 62 -2.31 -3.81 -8.23
N PRO A 63 -1.65 -4.95 -7.91
CA PRO A 63 -0.86 -5.06 -6.69
C PRO A 63 0.35 -4.12 -6.73
N ILE A 64 0.61 -3.39 -5.64
CA ILE A 64 1.81 -2.58 -5.45
C ILE A 64 2.62 -3.21 -4.32
N THR A 65 3.94 -3.17 -4.47
CA THR A 65 4.89 -3.49 -3.40
C THR A 65 5.98 -2.41 -3.33
N ILE A 66 6.83 -2.51 -2.33
CA ILE A 66 8.06 -1.72 -2.23
C ILE A 66 9.24 -2.59 -2.70
N ASP A 67 10.26 -1.94 -3.26
CA ASP A 67 11.52 -2.61 -3.59
C ASP A 67 12.36 -2.87 -2.32
N TRP A 68 13.35 -3.76 -2.45
CA TRP A 68 14.28 -4.10 -1.37
C TRP A 68 15.36 -3.05 -1.15
N LYS A 69 15.69 -2.28 -2.18
CA LYS A 69 16.72 -1.23 -2.12
C LYS A 69 16.05 0.10 -1.81
N PHE A 70 16.52 0.77 -0.76
CA PHE A 70 16.08 2.13 -0.46
C PHE A 70 16.67 3.09 -1.49
N GLN A 71 15.90 4.12 -1.83
CA GLN A 71 16.33 5.20 -2.71
C GLN A 71 16.90 6.37 -1.93
N ASN A 72 16.32 6.67 -0.76
CA ASN A 72 16.72 7.78 0.10
C ASN A 72 16.80 7.33 1.57
N GLU A 73 17.67 7.97 2.33
CA GLU A 73 17.83 7.77 3.77
C GLU A 73 18.03 9.13 4.45
N TYR A 74 17.32 9.35 5.56
CA TYR A 74 17.37 10.58 6.33
C TYR A 74 17.55 10.27 7.81
N ILE A 75 18.27 11.13 8.53
CA ILE A 75 18.42 11.06 9.99
C ILE A 75 17.67 12.25 10.59
N TRP A 76 16.79 11.96 11.53
CA TRP A 76 15.91 12.94 12.18
C TRP A 76 16.04 12.85 13.70
N GLU A 77 16.00 14.00 14.36
CA GLU A 77 15.83 14.06 15.81
C GLU A 77 14.41 13.63 16.18
N ILE A 78 14.28 12.81 17.23
CA ILE A 78 13.01 12.22 17.64
C ILE A 78 11.93 13.26 17.95
N ASP A 79 12.29 14.33 18.65
CA ASP A 79 11.34 15.36 19.06
C ASP A 79 10.78 16.12 17.86
N ILE A 80 11.64 16.41 16.88
CA ILE A 80 11.24 17.05 15.61
C ILE A 80 10.31 16.13 14.83
N TYR A 81 10.65 14.84 14.75
CA TYR A 81 9.82 13.85 14.05
C TYR A 81 8.43 13.68 14.69
N GLU A 82 8.34 13.54 16.02
CA GLU A 82 7.07 13.37 16.71
C GLU A 82 6.21 14.66 16.68
N CYS A 83 6.84 15.84 16.72
CA CYS A 83 6.16 17.12 16.50
C CYS A 83 5.51 17.19 15.11
N ALA A 84 6.28 16.90 14.06
CA ALA A 84 5.79 16.92 12.68
C ALA A 84 4.73 15.82 12.41
N ARG A 85 4.84 14.67 13.07
CA ARG A 85 3.96 13.51 12.85
C ARG A 85 2.58 13.65 13.47
N ARG A 86 2.46 14.22 14.68
CA ARG A 86 1.20 14.28 15.46
C ARG A 86 -0.01 14.82 14.67
N PRO A 87 0.07 15.95 13.95
CA PRO A 87 -1.09 16.46 13.21
C PRO A 87 -1.48 15.59 12.00
N LEU A 88 -0.58 14.72 11.52
CA LEU A 88 -0.77 13.91 10.31
C LEU A 88 -1.14 12.44 10.58
N ARG A 89 -1.35 12.02 11.83
CA ARG A 89 -1.63 10.61 12.13
C ARG A 89 -2.94 10.17 11.47
N ARG A 90 -2.82 9.35 10.43
CA ARG A 90 -3.96 8.88 9.63
C ARG A 90 -4.78 7.86 10.41
N SER A 91 -6.10 7.96 10.30
CA SER A 91 -7.01 6.90 10.76
C SER A 91 -6.86 5.64 9.89
N ARG A 92 -7.24 4.47 10.42
CA ARG A 92 -7.10 3.17 9.71
C ARG A 92 -7.69 3.19 8.30
N ARG A 93 -8.84 3.86 8.09
CA ARG A 93 -9.48 4.00 6.78
C ARG A 93 -8.61 4.77 5.77
N ARG A 94 -7.81 5.73 6.24
CA ARG A 94 -6.89 6.53 5.42
C ARG A 94 -5.55 5.82 5.13
N LEU A 95 -5.34 4.62 5.69
CA LEU A 95 -4.19 3.76 5.35
C LEU A 95 -4.48 2.84 4.16
N VAL A 96 -5.74 2.73 3.72
CA VAL A 96 -6.11 1.96 2.53
C VAL A 96 -5.92 2.81 1.28
N ILE A 97 -5.17 2.28 0.32
CA ILE A 97 -4.95 2.94 -0.98
C ILE A 97 -6.02 2.45 -1.97
N SER A 98 -6.76 3.37 -2.58
CA SER A 98 -7.79 3.01 -3.55
C SER A 98 -7.18 2.40 -4.83
N PRO A 99 -7.92 1.55 -5.56
CA PRO A 99 -7.44 0.95 -6.81
C PRO A 99 -6.94 1.99 -7.83
N MET A 100 -7.70 3.07 -8.03
CA MET A 100 -7.29 4.15 -8.96
C MET A 100 -6.02 4.86 -8.51
N LYS A 101 -5.86 5.12 -7.20
CA LYS A 101 -4.64 5.75 -6.68
C LYS A 101 -3.40 4.88 -6.93
N ARG A 102 -3.54 3.55 -6.87
CA ARG A 102 -2.44 2.63 -7.19
C ARG A 102 -1.99 2.75 -8.64
N VAL A 103 -2.93 2.81 -9.59
CA VAL A 103 -2.61 3.02 -11.00
C VAL A 103 -1.91 4.36 -11.22
N ILE A 104 -2.43 5.45 -10.61
CA ILE A 104 -1.81 6.79 -10.73
C ILE A 104 -0.37 6.79 -10.19
N ILE A 105 -0.13 6.16 -9.04
CA ILE A 105 1.20 6.02 -8.46
C ILE A 105 2.16 5.37 -9.46
N LEU A 106 1.77 4.21 -10.04
CA LEU A 106 2.64 3.47 -10.95
C LEU A 106 2.90 4.23 -12.26
N LEU A 107 1.87 4.90 -12.80
CA LEU A 107 2.03 5.76 -13.97
C LEU A 107 2.96 6.94 -13.69
N THR A 108 2.92 7.50 -12.47
CA THR A 108 3.81 8.59 -12.05
C THR A 108 5.26 8.12 -11.93
N VAL A 109 5.47 6.87 -11.51
CA VAL A 109 6.79 6.23 -11.46
C VAL A 109 7.34 5.92 -12.87
N GLY A 110 6.47 5.80 -13.87
CA GLY A 110 6.85 5.61 -15.27
C GLY A 110 6.56 4.23 -15.84
N TYR A 111 5.77 3.40 -15.15
CA TYR A 111 5.32 2.12 -15.69
C TYR A 111 4.37 2.30 -16.88
N ALA A 112 4.48 1.41 -17.86
CA ALA A 112 3.55 1.38 -18.98
C ALA A 112 2.20 0.81 -18.55
N ILE A 113 1.12 1.25 -19.23
CA ILE A 113 -0.23 0.76 -18.96
C ILE A 113 -0.32 -0.76 -19.20
N GLU A 114 0.42 -1.26 -20.20
CA GLU A 114 0.50 -2.68 -20.54
C GLU A 114 1.07 -3.52 -19.39
N GLU A 115 2.18 -3.08 -18.79
CA GLU A 115 2.81 -3.75 -17.63
C GLU A 115 1.86 -3.79 -16.42
N ILE A 116 1.10 -2.71 -16.22
CA ILE A 116 0.08 -2.63 -15.16
C ILE A 116 -1.05 -3.64 -15.43
N ALA A 117 -1.50 -3.76 -16.68
CA ALA A 117 -2.54 -4.70 -17.07
C ALA A 117 -2.09 -6.16 -16.88
N ASP A 118 -0.85 -6.47 -17.24
CA ASP A 118 -0.26 -7.80 -17.06
C ASP A 118 -0.13 -8.17 -15.58
N ALA A 119 0.27 -7.21 -14.74
CA ALA A 119 0.32 -7.40 -13.28
C ALA A 119 -1.07 -7.68 -12.67
N ILE A 120 -2.12 -7.06 -13.19
CA ILE A 120 -3.51 -7.36 -12.79
C ILE A 120 -3.87 -8.78 -13.20
N TYR A 121 -3.60 -9.14 -14.45
CA TYR A 121 -3.93 -10.46 -15.00
C TYR A 121 -3.26 -11.60 -14.22
N THR A 122 -1.97 -11.46 -13.93
CA THR A 122 -1.21 -12.46 -13.15
C THR A 122 -1.72 -12.60 -11.72
N ALA A 123 -2.06 -11.49 -11.07
CA ALA A 123 -2.65 -11.51 -9.73
C ALA A 123 -4.01 -12.21 -9.71
N ASP A 124 -4.87 -11.95 -10.70
CA ASP A 124 -6.19 -12.59 -10.81
C ASP A 124 -6.09 -14.07 -11.16
N GLN A 125 -5.12 -14.46 -12.00
CA GLN A 125 -4.82 -15.87 -12.25
C GLN A 125 -4.41 -16.60 -10.96
N ALA A 126 -3.53 -16.00 -10.16
CA ALA A 126 -3.12 -16.56 -8.88
C ALA A 126 -4.29 -16.65 -7.87
N LYS A 127 -5.25 -15.71 -7.90
CA LYS A 127 -6.49 -15.82 -7.11
C LYS A 127 -7.33 -17.01 -7.55
N ALA A 128 -7.54 -17.17 -8.86
CA ALA A 128 -8.32 -18.28 -9.39
C ALA A 128 -7.71 -19.64 -8.99
N GLN A 129 -6.39 -19.79 -9.17
CA GLN A 129 -5.67 -21.00 -8.75
C GLN A 129 -5.82 -21.30 -7.26
N ARG A 130 -5.82 -20.28 -6.38
CA ARG A 130 -6.06 -20.46 -4.94
C ARG A 130 -7.48 -20.91 -4.64
N ILE A 131 -8.47 -20.33 -5.31
CA ILE A 131 -9.89 -20.73 -5.18
C ILE A 131 -10.06 -22.19 -5.61
N ASP A 132 -9.44 -22.57 -6.73
CA ASP A 132 -9.51 -23.94 -7.24
C ASP A 132 -8.79 -24.93 -6.32
N SER A 133 -7.65 -24.54 -5.75
CA SER A 133 -6.94 -25.35 -4.75
C SER A 133 -7.77 -25.56 -3.48
N ILE A 134 -8.46 -24.52 -3.00
CA ILE A 134 -9.38 -24.61 -1.85
C ILE A 134 -10.56 -25.53 -2.19
N ARG A 135 -11.15 -25.40 -3.38
CA ARG A 135 -12.24 -26.27 -3.85
C ARG A 135 -11.80 -27.72 -3.96
N ALA A 136 -10.63 -27.99 -4.52
CA ALA A 136 -10.07 -29.34 -4.63
C ALA A 136 -9.84 -29.95 -3.24
N ALA A 137 -9.22 -29.20 -2.33
CA ALA A 137 -8.96 -29.63 -0.95
C ALA A 137 -10.23 -29.84 -0.12
N THR A 138 -11.28 -29.03 -0.36
CA THR A 138 -12.58 -29.19 0.30
C THR A 138 -13.36 -30.37 -0.27
N CYS A 139 -13.31 -30.64 -1.57
CA CYS A 139 -13.94 -31.82 -2.18
C CYS A 139 -13.28 -33.16 -1.81
N THR A 140 -11.98 -33.18 -1.48
CA THR A 140 -11.29 -34.42 -1.07
C THR A 140 -11.51 -34.78 0.41
N ARG A 141 -12.10 -33.89 1.21
CA ARG A 141 -12.26 -34.06 2.67
C ARG A 141 -13.73 -34.22 3.05
N ASN A 142 -14.37 -35.27 2.52
CA ASN A 142 -15.71 -35.78 2.89
C ASN A 142 -16.93 -34.89 2.59
N ASN A 143 -18.02 -35.56 2.21
CA ASN A 143 -19.36 -35.05 1.89
C ASN A 143 -20.07 -34.29 3.03
N GLY A 144 -19.49 -33.22 3.58
CA GLY A 144 -20.10 -32.52 4.69
C GLY A 144 -19.43 -31.20 5.05
N ALA A 145 -20.12 -30.11 4.70
CA ALA A 145 -20.11 -28.84 5.43
C ALA A 145 -18.76 -28.10 5.60
N LEU A 146 -18.44 -27.24 4.65
CA LEU A 146 -17.78 -25.95 4.93
C LEU A 146 -18.13 -24.90 3.86
N LYS A 147 -19.42 -24.56 3.77
CA LYS A 147 -19.94 -23.39 3.03
C LYS A 147 -19.86 -22.10 3.88
N PHE A 148 -18.71 -21.81 4.50
CA PHE A 148 -18.60 -20.67 5.43
C PHE A 148 -17.86 -19.44 4.88
N LEU A 149 -17.44 -19.41 3.62
CA LEU A 149 -16.74 -18.24 3.04
C LEU A 149 -17.38 -17.60 1.80
N ASN A 150 -18.54 -18.09 1.34
CA ASN A 150 -19.33 -17.41 0.29
C ASN A 150 -20.50 -16.57 0.82
N GLY A 151 -20.65 -16.43 2.15
CA GLY A 151 -21.73 -15.66 2.74
C GLY A 151 -21.46 -14.16 2.72
N THR A 152 -21.89 -13.46 1.67
CA THR A 152 -22.51 -12.10 1.66
C THR A 152 -22.45 -11.40 0.29
N VAL A 153 -22.66 -12.13 -0.81
CA VAL A 153 -23.21 -11.58 -2.06
C VAL A 153 -24.11 -12.67 -2.57
N ASP A 154 -25.42 -12.61 -2.27
CA ASP A 154 -26.51 -13.35 -2.94
C ASP A 154 -27.80 -13.18 -2.12
N THR A 155 -28.29 -11.94 -1.94
CA THR A 155 -29.68 -11.74 -1.46
C THR A 155 -30.33 -10.44 -1.89
N THR A 156 -29.79 -9.75 -2.91
CA THR A 156 -30.52 -8.72 -3.68
C THR A 156 -29.91 -8.63 -5.07
N GLY A 157 -30.70 -8.89 -6.12
CA GLY A 157 -30.33 -8.52 -7.49
C GLY A 157 -30.09 -9.67 -8.46
N THR A 158 -31.12 -10.50 -8.71
CA THR A 158 -31.20 -11.43 -9.85
C THR A 158 -31.04 -10.74 -11.22
N ALA A 159 -31.02 -9.40 -11.28
CA ALA A 159 -30.74 -8.61 -12.48
C ALA A 159 -29.25 -8.42 -12.79
N LEU A 160 -28.33 -8.54 -11.82
CA LEU A 160 -26.88 -8.33 -12.04
C LEU A 160 -26.13 -9.61 -12.46
N LYS A 161 -26.74 -10.78 -12.28
CA LYS A 161 -26.12 -12.06 -12.66
C LYS A 161 -26.01 -12.21 -14.18
N ALA A 162 -27.01 -11.73 -14.93
CA ALA A 162 -26.95 -11.68 -16.39
C ALA A 162 -25.85 -10.73 -16.92
N THR A 163 -25.51 -9.66 -16.20
CA THR A 163 -24.40 -8.77 -16.59
C THR A 163 -23.02 -9.33 -16.25
N ILE A 164 -22.91 -10.24 -15.27
CA ILE A 164 -21.63 -10.89 -14.92
C ILE A 164 -21.35 -12.07 -15.87
N ASP A 165 -22.37 -12.78 -16.35
CA ASP A 165 -22.16 -13.80 -17.40
C ASP A 165 -21.76 -13.18 -18.76
N VAL A 166 -22.08 -11.89 -18.99
CA VAL A 166 -21.53 -11.12 -20.13
C VAL A 166 -20.03 -10.80 -19.93
N LEU A 167 -19.50 -10.84 -18.71
CA LEU A 167 -18.07 -10.69 -18.44
C LEU A 167 -17.30 -12.01 -18.58
N CYS A 168 -17.95 -13.17 -18.70
CA CYS A 168 -17.33 -14.48 -18.90
C CYS A 168 -16.82 -14.74 -20.33
N VAL A 169 -16.70 -13.69 -21.17
CA VAL A 169 -16.02 -13.77 -22.45
C VAL A 169 -14.49 -13.82 -22.22
N GLY A 170 -13.84 -14.79 -22.86
CA GLY A 170 -12.46 -15.21 -22.61
C GLY A 170 -11.36 -14.13 -22.66
N PRO A 171 -10.16 -14.47 -22.17
CA PRO A 171 -9.11 -13.53 -21.74
C PRO A 171 -8.61 -12.57 -22.82
N LYS A 172 -8.71 -12.95 -24.11
CA LYS A 172 -8.21 -12.14 -25.23
C LYS A 172 -9.08 -10.92 -25.57
N LYS A 173 -10.34 -10.87 -25.15
CA LYS A 173 -11.24 -9.73 -25.43
C LYS A 173 -11.30 -8.69 -24.30
N ARG A 174 -10.75 -9.01 -23.11
CA ARG A 174 -10.81 -8.15 -21.91
C ARG A 174 -9.78 -7.01 -21.90
N SER A 175 -8.57 -7.23 -22.40
CA SER A 175 -7.53 -6.18 -22.44
C SER A 175 -7.96 -4.99 -23.30
N LYS A 176 -8.63 -5.24 -24.43
CA LYS A 176 -9.11 -4.20 -25.35
C LYS A 176 -10.25 -3.37 -24.73
N ALA A 177 -11.22 -4.00 -24.07
CA ALA A 177 -12.32 -3.29 -23.41
C ALA A 177 -11.87 -2.47 -22.18
N ILE A 178 -10.90 -2.99 -21.41
CA ILE A 178 -10.30 -2.23 -20.30
C ILE A 178 -9.49 -1.06 -20.85
N LEU A 179 -8.67 -1.27 -21.88
CA LEU A 179 -7.90 -0.21 -22.54
C LEU A 179 -8.80 0.87 -23.16
N GLU A 180 -9.89 0.50 -23.81
CA GLU A 180 -10.89 1.42 -24.38
C GLU A 180 -11.63 2.20 -23.28
N SER A 181 -12.02 1.56 -22.17
CA SER A 181 -12.67 2.26 -21.04
C SER A 181 -11.72 3.24 -20.33
N MET A 182 -10.44 2.87 -20.17
CA MET A 182 -9.42 3.76 -19.60
C MET A 182 -9.09 4.91 -20.55
N THR A 183 -9.08 4.67 -21.87
CA THR A 183 -8.85 5.71 -22.89
C THR A 183 -10.02 6.70 -22.97
N ALA A 184 -11.27 6.21 -22.87
CA ALA A 184 -12.47 7.06 -22.81
C ALA A 184 -12.52 7.92 -21.54
N ALA A 185 -12.14 7.37 -20.38
CA ALA A 185 -12.06 8.11 -19.12
C ALA A 185 -10.91 9.14 -19.08
N MET A 186 -9.87 8.94 -19.90
CA MET A 186 -8.70 9.83 -20.01
C MET A 186 -8.79 10.84 -21.17
N GLY A 187 -9.89 10.84 -21.94
CA GLY A 187 -10.13 11.66 -23.14
C GLY A 187 -10.15 13.18 -22.95
N GLY A 188 -9.69 13.70 -21.81
CA GLY A 188 -9.56 15.13 -21.52
C GLY A 188 -8.20 15.58 -21.01
N ILE A 189 -7.23 14.67 -20.80
CA ILE A 189 -5.91 15.06 -20.26
C ILE A 189 -4.84 14.91 -21.35
N ARG A 190 -4.53 16.03 -21.99
CA ARG A 190 -3.41 16.17 -22.93
C ARG A 190 -2.09 16.11 -22.15
N ILE A 191 -1.62 14.90 -21.80
CA ILE A 191 -0.27 14.72 -21.26
C ILE A 191 0.71 14.95 -22.42
N ARG A 192 1.46 16.06 -22.37
CA ARG A 192 2.60 16.28 -23.26
C ARG A 192 3.58 15.13 -23.02
N ARG A 193 3.78 14.27 -24.02
CA ARG A 193 4.83 13.25 -23.99
C ARG A 193 6.17 13.96 -23.74
N PRO A 194 6.93 13.63 -22.68
CA PRO A 194 8.31 14.08 -22.60
C PRO A 194 9.07 13.43 -23.77
N MET A 195 9.71 14.27 -24.58
CA MET A 195 10.55 13.84 -25.69
C MET A 195 11.59 12.85 -25.16
N SER A 196 11.62 11.63 -25.72
CA SER A 196 12.66 10.66 -25.45
C SER A 196 14.02 11.29 -25.78
N LYS A 197 14.86 11.51 -24.77
CA LYS A 197 16.26 11.88 -25.00
C LYS A 197 16.93 10.72 -25.73
N LYS A 198 17.35 10.95 -26.98
CA LYS A 198 18.15 9.98 -27.74
C LYS A 198 19.38 9.63 -26.90
N LYS A 199 19.55 8.34 -26.62
CA LYS A 199 20.73 7.80 -25.95
C LYS A 199 21.88 7.91 -26.95
N THR A 200 22.74 8.92 -26.78
CA THR A 200 23.98 9.05 -27.55
C THR A 200 24.85 7.85 -27.20
N ILE A 201 24.98 6.91 -28.12
CA ILE A 201 25.92 5.80 -28.03
C ILE A 201 27.30 6.43 -28.25
N VAL A 202 28.06 6.59 -27.17
CA VAL A 202 29.48 6.95 -27.25
C VAL A 202 30.23 5.64 -27.52
N PRO A 203 30.98 5.52 -28.63
CA PRO A 203 31.79 4.33 -28.86
C PRO A 203 32.92 4.24 -27.82
N PRO A 204 33.37 3.03 -27.47
CA PRO A 204 34.51 2.85 -26.58
C PRO A 204 35.77 3.47 -27.20
N ALA A 205 36.50 4.23 -26.41
CA ALA A 205 37.82 4.73 -26.78
C ALA A 205 38.76 3.54 -27.02
N CYS A 206 39.44 3.56 -28.18
CA CYS A 206 40.62 2.71 -28.44
C CYS A 206 41.83 3.29 -27.72
#